data_AF-A0AB38UYL6-F1
#
_entry.id   AF-A0AB38UYL6-F1
#
_cell.length_a   1.000
_cell.length_b   1.000
_cell.length_c   1.000
_cell.angle_alpha   90.00
_cell.angle_beta   90.00
_cell.angle_gamma   90.00
#
_symmetry.space_group_name_H-M   'P 1'
#
loop_
_entity.id
_entity.type
_entity.pdbx_description
1 polymer ?
#
loop_
_entity_poly.entity_id
_entity_poly.type
_entity_poly.pdbx_seq_one_letter_code
_entity_poly.pdbx_strand_id
1 'polypeptide(L)'
;MTGTLSGVTLTGTQTTHQRYPDEADRSCIWTTDTSDPVTYVFSLDGTVAMRGGPGEAHSTRGGSCTGSESGKGGIWESSDKWSVVE
;
A
#
# COMPACT_ATOMS: atom_id res chain seq x y z
N MET A 1 30.45 -18.85 14.13
CA MET A 1 30.32 -17.38 13.99
C MET A 1 29.18 -16.95 14.90
N THR A 2 29.37 -15.93 15.74
CA THR A 2 28.33 -15.40 16.65
C THR A 2 28.20 -13.89 16.44
N GLY A 3 26.97 -13.40 16.35
CA GLY A 3 26.64 -11.99 16.20
C GLY A 3 25.21 -11.72 16.67
N THR A 4 24.90 -10.46 16.98
CA THR A 4 23.57 -10.03 17.43
C THR A 4 22.80 -9.43 16.26
N LEU A 5 21.62 -9.96 15.94
CA LEU A 5 20.69 -9.31 15.03
C LEU A 5 20.01 -8.16 15.77
N SER A 6 20.00 -6.94 15.22
CA SER A 6 19.34 -5.77 15.83
C SER A 6 18.01 -5.41 15.18
N GLY A 7 17.67 -6.04 14.05
CA GLY A 7 16.44 -5.81 13.29
C GLY A 7 16.62 -6.15 11.82
N VAL A 8 15.53 -6.04 11.06
CA VAL A 8 15.51 -6.25 9.61
C VAL A 8 14.78 -5.09 8.94
N THR A 9 15.39 -4.49 7.92
CA THR A 9 14.73 -3.50 7.07
C THR A 9 14.47 -4.11 5.70
N LEU A 10 13.21 -4.05 5.26
CA LEU A 10 12.77 -4.49 3.94
C LEU A 10 12.25 -3.29 3.17
N THR A 11 12.79 -3.06 1.98
CA THR A 11 12.31 -2.03 1.05
C THR A 11 11.75 -2.69 -0.20
N GLY A 12 10.69 -2.12 -0.76
CA GLY A 12 10.07 -2.64 -1.97
C GLY A 12 9.05 -1.69 -2.54
N THR A 13 8.20 -2.23 -3.42
CA THR A 13 7.06 -1.53 -3.99
C THR A 13 5.81 -2.31 -3.67
N GLN A 14 4.82 -1.65 -3.06
CA GLN A 14 3.48 -2.19 -2.86
C GLN A 14 2.60 -1.74 -4.01
N THR A 15 1.94 -2.67 -4.67
CA THR A 15 0.92 -2.36 -5.66
C THR A 15 -0.46 -2.76 -5.14
N THR A 16 -1.46 -1.94 -5.42
CA THR A 16 -2.85 -2.28 -5.12
C THR A 16 -3.71 -2.11 -6.37
N HIS A 17 -4.75 -2.94 -6.47
CA HIS A 17 -5.79 -2.83 -7.49
C HIS A 17 -7.13 -2.86 -6.77
N GLN A 18 -7.79 -1.72 -6.72
CA GLN A 18 -9.08 -1.56 -6.07
C GLN A 18 -10.16 -1.33 -7.12
N ARG A 19 -11.30 -1.99 -6.96
CA ARG A 19 -12.44 -1.82 -7.84
C ARG A 19 -13.71 -1.70 -7.00
N TYR A 20 -14.40 -0.58 -7.13
CA TYR A 20 -15.57 -0.25 -6.30
C TYR A 20 -16.64 0.47 -7.13
N PRO A 21 -17.93 0.15 -6.93
CA PRO A 21 -19.02 0.93 -7.51
C PRO A 21 -19.08 2.31 -6.84
N ASP A 22 -19.46 3.32 -7.61
CA ASP A 22 -19.75 4.65 -7.06
C ASP A 22 -20.96 4.60 -6.13
N GLU A 23 -20.92 5.36 -5.03
CA GLU A 23 -21.99 5.37 -4.03
C GLU A 23 -23.29 5.99 -4.57
N ALA A 24 -23.17 7.01 -5.43
CA ALA A 24 -24.32 7.69 -6.03
C ALA A 24 -24.85 6.93 -7.26
N ASP A 25 -23.99 6.23 -7.99
CA ASP A 25 -24.38 5.39 -9.12
C ASP A 25 -23.61 4.06 -9.14
N ARG A 26 -24.28 2.98 -8.69
CA ARG A 26 -23.66 1.66 -8.67
C ARG A 26 -23.31 1.08 -10.04
N SER A 27 -23.84 1.64 -11.12
CA SER A 27 -23.46 1.26 -12.48
C SER A 27 -22.21 2.00 -12.99
N CYS A 28 -21.76 3.02 -12.26
CA CYS A 28 -20.45 3.63 -12.41
C CYS A 28 -19.44 2.83 -11.58
N ILE A 29 -18.39 2.34 -12.23
CA ILE A 29 -17.35 1.53 -11.60
C ILE A 29 -16.05 2.30 -11.62
N TRP A 30 -15.51 2.52 -10.43
CA TRP A 30 -14.17 3.03 -10.23
C TRP A 30 -13.17 1.89 -10.11
N THR A 31 -12.07 2.03 -10.82
CA THR A 31 -10.90 1.15 -10.71
C THR A 31 -9.70 2.02 -10.40
N THR A 32 -8.98 1.73 -9.33
CA THR A 32 -7.76 2.46 -8.93
C THR A 32 -6.62 1.47 -8.78
N ASP A 33 -5.56 1.72 -9.54
CA ASP A 33 -4.27 1.06 -9.40
C ASP A 33 -3.31 1.98 -8.65
N THR A 34 -2.65 1.49 -7.60
CA THR A 34 -1.59 2.22 -6.91
C THR A 34 -0.26 1.48 -6.95
N SER A 35 0.83 2.22 -6.91
CA SER A 35 2.21 1.73 -6.83
C SER A 35 3.02 2.62 -5.90
N ASP A 36 3.21 2.17 -4.67
CA ASP A 36 3.85 2.92 -3.59
C ASP A 36 5.20 2.29 -3.22
N PRO A 37 6.32 3.06 -3.19
CA PRO A 37 7.52 2.58 -2.52
C PRO A 37 7.19 2.38 -1.04
N VAL A 38 7.65 1.27 -0.46
CA VAL A 38 7.35 0.90 0.92
C VAL A 38 8.61 0.44 1.66
N THR A 39 8.70 0.80 2.93
CA THR A 39 9.73 0.34 3.86
C THR A 39 9.06 -0.30 5.07
N TYR A 40 9.54 -1.49 5.45
CA TYR A 40 9.18 -2.22 6.65
C TYR A 40 10.40 -2.31 7.55
N VAL A 41 10.28 -1.93 8.81
CA VAL A 41 11.33 -2.06 9.82
C VAL A 41 10.85 -3.00 10.91
N PHE A 42 11.40 -4.21 10.93
CA PHE A 42 11.10 -5.26 11.89
C PHE A 42 12.04 -5.14 13.08
N SER A 43 11.44 -4.90 14.24
CA SER A 43 12.11 -4.84 15.54
C SER A 43 12.01 -6.18 16.25
N LEU A 44 13.03 -6.52 17.05
CA LEU A 44 13.05 -7.76 17.83
C LEU A 44 12.00 -7.83 18.96
N ASP A 45 11.37 -6.70 19.30
CA ASP A 45 10.28 -6.62 20.27
C ASP A 45 8.91 -7.05 19.68
N GLY A 46 8.92 -7.61 18.45
CA GLY A 46 7.73 -8.05 17.75
C GLY A 46 6.92 -6.93 17.13
N THR A 47 7.50 -5.73 16.92
CA THR A 47 6.85 -4.63 16.19
C THR A 47 7.41 -4.48 14.77
N VAL A 48 6.53 -4.11 13.84
CA VAL A 48 6.91 -3.69 12.50
C VAL A 48 6.40 -2.28 12.25
N ALA A 49 7.31 -1.38 11.89
CA ALA A 49 6.95 -0.05 11.43
C ALA A 49 6.92 -0.04 9.90
N MET A 50 5.85 0.50 9.34
CA MET A 50 5.57 0.53 7.91
C MET A 50 5.47 1.97 7.46
N ARG A 51 6.17 2.30 6.38
CA ARG A 51 6.04 3.60 5.72
C ARG A 51 5.94 3.38 4.23
N GLY A 52 4.89 3.91 3.63
CA GLY A 52 4.69 3.87 2.18
C GLY A 52 4.54 5.26 1.58
N GLY A 53 4.81 5.34 0.28
CA GLY A 53 4.64 6.53 -0.52
C GLY A 53 5.80 7.55 -0.44
N PRO A 54 5.70 8.65 -1.20
CA PRO A 54 4.62 8.94 -2.14
C PRO A 54 4.72 8.07 -3.39
N GLY A 55 3.65 7.34 -3.73
CA GLY A 55 3.56 6.52 -4.94
C GLY A 55 2.71 7.14 -6.03
N GLU A 56 2.49 6.37 -7.09
CA GLU A 56 1.65 6.73 -8.22
C GLU A 56 0.28 6.05 -8.08
N ALA A 57 -0.78 6.79 -8.42
CA ALA A 57 -2.14 6.28 -8.46
C ALA A 57 -2.75 6.60 -9.83
N HIS A 58 -3.39 5.61 -10.42
CA HIS A 58 -4.12 5.72 -11.68
C HIS A 58 -5.53 5.22 -11.46
N SER A 59 -6.51 6.09 -11.65
CA SER A 59 -7.92 5.75 -11.53
C SER A 59 -8.61 5.84 -12.89
N THR A 60 -9.46 4.86 -13.18
CA THR A 60 -10.31 4.82 -14.36
C THR A 60 -11.77 4.60 -13.95
N ARG A 61 -12.68 5.19 -14.72
CA ARG A 61 -14.13 5.09 -14.54
C ARG A 61 -14.73 4.40 -15.76
N GLY A 62 -15.66 3.48 -15.52
CA GLY A 62 -16.37 2.75 -16.58
C GLY A 62 -17.80 2.36 -16.18
N GLY A 63 -18.55 1.83 -17.15
CA GLY A 63 -19.97 1.50 -16.96
C GLY A 63 -20.87 2.66 -17.41
N SER A 64 -21.67 3.23 -16.50
CA SER A 64 -22.49 4.41 -16.79
C SER A 64 -21.70 5.73 -16.83
N CYS A 65 -20.46 5.72 -16.34
CA CYS A 65 -19.57 6.87 -16.26
C CYS A 65 -18.29 6.62 -17.06
N THR A 66 -17.56 7.69 -17.38
CA THR A 66 -16.29 7.63 -18.10
C THR A 66 -15.29 8.63 -17.51
N GLY A 67 -14.01 8.35 -17.67
CA GLY A 67 -12.93 9.23 -17.26
C GLY A 67 -11.72 8.47 -16.73
N SER A 68 -10.60 9.17 -16.66
CA SER A 68 -9.38 8.67 -16.03
C SER A 68 -8.65 9.82 -15.37
N GLU A 69 -8.02 9.55 -14.25
CA GLU A 69 -7.20 10.51 -13.52
C GLU A 69 -5.94 9.81 -13.03
N SER A 70 -4.86 10.56 -12.92
CA SER A 70 -3.62 10.10 -12.34
C SER A 70 -3.12 11.12 -11.33
N GLY A 71 -2.48 10.62 -10.29
CA GLY A 71 -2.00 11.45 -9.20
C GLY A 71 -0.89 10.78 -8.43
N LYS A 72 -0.34 11.53 -7.48
CA LYS A 72 0.58 10.98 -6.49
C LYS A 72 -0.17 10.74 -5.19
N GLY A 73 0.05 9.57 -4.60
CA GLY A 73 -0.41 9.26 -3.26
C GLY A 73 0.33 10.10 -2.20
N GLY A 74 -0.28 10.24 -1.03
CA GLY A 74 0.39 10.77 0.15
C GLY A 74 1.40 9.76 0.72
N ILE A 75 2.29 10.25 1.59
CA ILE A 75 3.06 9.38 2.47
C ILE A 75 2.09 8.86 3.55
N TRP A 76 2.16 7.56 3.83
CA TRP A 76 1.43 6.95 4.92
C TRP A 76 2.38 6.20 5.85
N GLU A 77 2.01 6.12 7.11
CA GLU A 77 2.75 5.43 8.15
C GLU A 77 1.78 4.57 8.96
N SER A 78 2.22 3.38 9.32
CA SER A 78 1.46 2.44 10.15
C SER A 78 2.42 1.59 10.98
N SER A 79 1.90 0.95 12.02
CA SER A 79 2.64 -0.03 12.80
C SER A 79 1.75 -1.20 13.16
N ASP A 80 2.34 -2.38 13.23
CA ASP A 80 1.64 -3.61 13.59
C ASP A 80 2.55 -4.55 14.39
N LYS A 81 1.96 -5.65 14.88
CA LYS A 81 2.70 -6.74 15.50
C LYS A 81 3.13 -7.74 14.44
N TRP A 82 4.32 -8.31 14.62
CA TRP A 82 4.81 -9.43 13.82
C TRP A 82 5.33 -10.53 14.74
N SER A 83 5.32 -11.75 14.21
CA SER A 83 5.91 -12.92 14.84
C SER A 83 6.52 -13.81 13.77
N VAL A 84 7.49 -14.63 14.17
CA VAL A 84 8.02 -15.68 13.31
C VAL A 84 6.95 -16.74 13.14
N VAL A 85 6.72 -17.18 11.90
CA VAL A 85 5.89 -18.36 11.62
C VAL A 85 6.82 -19.58 11.66
N GLU A 86 6.52 -20.54 12.53
CA GLU A 86 7.24 -21.82 12.67
C GLU A 86 6.70 -22.90 11.72
#